data_AF-A0A1G3YVN8-F1
#
_entry.id   AF-A0A1G3YVN8-F1
#
_cell.length_a   1.000
_cell.length_b   1.000
_cell.length_c   1.000
_cell.angle_alpha   90.00
_cell.angle_beta   90.00
_cell.angle_gamma   90.00
#
_symmetry.space_group_name_H-M   'P 1'
#
loop_
_entity.id
_entity.type
_entity.pdbx_description
1 polymer ?
#
loop_
_entity_poly.entity_id
_entity_poly.type
_entity_poly.pdbx_seq_one_letter_code
_entity_poly.pdbx_strand_id
1 'polypeptide(L)'
;MIQDDLRTTARLAHLDLSETELSAALGDFERMLGYFAAMRAADTDEAAFGGPLEELSLSAKDNPAGNSLRDDNTAPSRLSETLLASSPEREGRYLVVPNVL
;
A
#
# COMPACT_ATOMS: atom_id res chain seq x y z
N MET A 1 8.84 21.05 9.92
CA MET A 1 9.47 20.23 8.86
C MET A 1 9.04 18.78 8.98
N ILE A 2 9.59 17.96 9.89
CA ILE A 2 9.18 16.53 10.03
C ILE A 2 7.70 16.37 10.37
N GLN A 3 7.15 17.25 11.22
CA GLN A 3 5.73 17.22 11.57
C GLN A 3 4.81 17.53 10.36
N ASP A 4 5.25 18.42 9.46
CA ASP A 4 4.52 18.77 8.24
C ASP A 4 4.58 17.64 7.22
N ASP A 5 5.72 16.95 7.14
CA ASP A 5 5.92 15.77 6.30
C ASP A 5 5.05 14.60 6.77
N LEU A 6 4.95 14.40 8.09
CA LEU A 6 4.06 13.40 8.69
C LEU A 6 2.59 13.72 8.38
N ARG A 7 2.16 14.97 8.52
CA ARG A 7 0.80 15.41 8.17
C ARG A 7 0.50 15.19 6.69
N THR A 8 1.46 15.50 5.82
CA THR A 8 1.32 15.31 4.36
C THR A 8 1.19 13.82 4.01
N THR A 9 1.99 12.97 4.65
CA THR A 9 1.95 11.52 4.46
C THR A 9 0.62 10.94 4.95
N ALA A 10 0.12 11.38 6.10
CA ALA A 10 -1.19 10.97 6.62
C ALA A 10 -2.33 11.34 5.66
N ARG A 11 -2.27 12.55 5.08
CA ARG A 11 -3.24 13.00 4.07
C ARG A 11 -3.22 12.13 2.81
N LEU A 12 -2.05 11.76 2.31
CA LEU A 12 -1.91 10.87 1.15
C LEU A 12 -2.46 9.46 1.42
N ALA A 13 -2.36 9.00 2.67
CA ALA A 13 -2.90 7.73 3.13
C ALA A 13 -4.40 7.79 3.49
N HIS A 14 -5.08 8.93 3.27
CA HIS A 14 -6.47 9.15 3.70
C HIS A 14 -6.71 8.92 5.21
N LEU A 15 -5.70 9.24 6.04
CA LEU A 15 -5.79 9.18 7.50
C LEU A 15 -6.04 10.57 8.06
N ASP A 16 -7.18 10.75 8.74
CA ASP A 16 -7.49 11.96 9.48
C ASP A 16 -7.00 11.83 10.92
N LEU A 17 -5.77 12.30 11.16
CA LEU A 17 -5.12 12.22 12.47
C LEU A 17 -5.37 13.50 13.27
N SER A 18 -5.81 13.36 14.52
CA SER A 18 -5.86 14.47 15.46
C SER A 18 -4.46 14.97 15.83
N GLU A 19 -4.34 16.21 16.31
CA GLU A 19 -3.06 16.78 16.76
C GLU A 19 -2.42 15.95 17.88
N THR A 20 -3.23 15.35 18.75
CA THR A 20 -2.77 14.44 19.80
C THR A 20 -2.16 13.16 19.23
N GLU A 21 -2.79 12.54 18.24
CA GLU A 21 -2.28 11.33 17.60
C GLU A 21 -1.03 11.62 16.77
N LEU A 22 -1.00 12.77 16.10
CA LEU A 22 0.15 13.21 15.33
C LEU A 22 1.36 13.45 16.24
N SER A 23 1.16 14.08 17.40
CA SER A 23 2.24 14.27 18.39
C SER A 23 2.76 12.95 18.96
N ALA A 24 1.88 11.97 19.18
CA ALA A 24 2.27 10.64 19.65
C ALA A 24 3.02 9.85 18.57
N ALA A 25 2.55 9.93 17.31
CA ALA A 25 3.13 9.21 16.19
C ALA A 25 4.49 9.77 15.74
N LEU A 26 4.78 11.05 16.02
CA LEU A 26 6.01 11.71 15.57
C LEU A 26 7.27 11.01 16.08
N GLY A 27 7.30 10.61 17.35
CA GLY A 27 8.47 9.94 17.94
C GLY A 27 8.73 8.56 17.32
N ASP A 28 7.68 7.81 17.02
CA ASP A 28 7.83 6.50 16.37
C ASP A 28 8.18 6.65 14.88
N PHE A 29 7.65 7.67 14.21
CA PHE A 29 8.00 8.00 12.83
C PHE A 29 9.48 8.36 12.68
N GLU A 30 10.01 9.19 13.57
CA GLU A 30 11.44 9.55 13.60
C GLU A 30 12.33 8.32 13.85
N ARG A 31 11.91 7.44 14.76
CA ARG A 31 12.64 6.19 15.03
C ARG A 31 12.70 5.30 13.78
N MET A 32 11.58 5.15 13.05
CA MET A 32 11.55 4.40 11.79
C MET A 32 12.45 5.01 10.72
N LEU A 33 12.42 6.32 10.55
CA LEU A 33 13.32 7.01 9.61
C LEU A 33 14.79 6.80 9.96
N GLY A 34 15.14 6.83 11.26
CA GLY A 34 16.47 6.50 11.73
C GLY A 34 16.91 5.08 11.38
N TYR A 35 16.01 4.10 11.52
CA TYR A 35 16.27 2.72 11.10
C TYR A 35 16.48 2.60 9.58
N PHE A 36 15.66 3.27 8.77
CA PHE A 36 15.84 3.24 7.31
C PHE A 36 17.13 3.93 6.87
N ALA A 37 17.55 5.01 7.54
CA ALA A 37 18.84 5.64 7.27
C ALA A 37 20.01 4.70 7.60
N ALA A 38 19.94 3.98 8.72
CA ALA A 38 20.94 2.98 9.09
C ALA A 38 20.96 1.79 8.11
N MET A 39 19.79 1.34 7.65
CA MET A 39 19.67 0.27 6.64
C MET A 39 20.30 0.70 5.32
N ARG A 40 20.00 1.90 4.83
CA ARG A 40 20.62 2.46 3.61
C ARG A 40 22.14 2.54 3.72
N ALA A 41 22.67 2.86 4.90
CA ALA A 41 24.11 2.91 5.12
C ALA A 41 24.76 1.52 5.17
N ALA A 42 24.01 0.49 5.55
CA ALA A 42 24.46 -0.91 5.54
C ALA A 42 24.33 -1.57 4.15
N ASP A 43 23.41 -1.10 3.32
CA ASP A 43 23.06 -1.61 1.98
C ASP A 43 24.09 -1.23 0.89
N THR A 44 25.26 -0.71 1.26
CA THR A 44 26.32 -0.32 0.31
C THR A 44 27.26 -1.46 -0.11
N ASP A 45 27.03 -2.68 0.38
CA ASP A 45 27.82 -3.86 0.04
C ASP A 45 27.00 -4.82 -0.85
N GLU A 46 27.12 -4.65 -2.17
CA GLU A 46 26.52 -5.53 -3.20
C GLU A 46 26.95 -7.00 -3.06
N ALA A 47 28.04 -7.30 -2.34
CA ALA A 47 28.48 -8.67 -2.10
C ALA A 47 27.81 -9.30 -0.86
N ALA A 48 27.32 -8.49 0.08
CA ALA A 48 26.64 -8.95 1.30
C ALA A 48 25.11 -9.03 1.13
N PHE A 49 24.53 -8.08 0.39
CA PHE A 49 23.12 -8.05 0.02
C PHE A 49 23.09 -8.19 -1.51
N GLY A 50 22.59 -9.32 -2.02
CA GLY A 50 22.58 -9.57 -3.47
C GLY A 50 21.81 -8.51 -4.27
N GLY A 51 21.67 -8.72 -5.58
CA GLY A 51 20.94 -7.79 -6.47
C GLY A 51 19.55 -7.39 -5.94
N PRO A 52 19.02 -6.23 -6.35
CA PRO A 52 17.81 -5.64 -5.79
C PRO A 52 16.67 -6.64 -5.70
N LEU A 53 15.86 -6.57 -4.62
CA LEU A 53 14.74 -7.50 -4.37
C LEU A 53 13.72 -7.57 -5.51
N GLU A 54 13.69 -6.55 -6.38
CA GLU A 54 12.89 -6.52 -7.60
C GLU A 54 13.30 -7.64 -8.59
N GLU A 55 14.57 -8.04 -8.58
CA GLU A 55 15.11 -9.20 -9.32
C GLU A 55 14.87 -10.52 -8.57
N LEU A 56 14.73 -10.47 -7.24
CA LEU A 56 14.32 -11.60 -6.41
C LEU A 56 12.82 -11.82 -6.53
N SER A 57 12.41 -12.23 -7.72
CA SER A 57 11.01 -12.45 -8.02
C SER A 57 10.36 -13.48 -7.10
N LEU A 58 9.55 -13.02 -6.16
CA LEU A 58 8.65 -13.82 -5.33
C LEU A 58 7.47 -14.40 -6.14
N SER A 59 7.46 -14.23 -7.47
CA SER A 59 6.42 -14.80 -8.36
C SER A 59 6.92 -15.26 -9.74
N ALA A 60 8.20 -15.07 -10.11
CA ALA A 60 8.72 -15.42 -11.44
C ALA A 60 9.82 -16.49 -11.44
N LYS A 61 10.14 -17.12 -10.30
CA LYS A 61 11.10 -18.24 -10.33
C LYS A 61 10.57 -19.52 -11.02
N ASP A 62 9.29 -19.58 -11.36
CA ASP A 62 8.71 -20.68 -12.16
C ASP A 62 8.21 -20.26 -13.56
N ASN A 63 8.44 -19.02 -14.00
CA ASN A 63 8.13 -18.63 -15.39
C ASN A 63 9.31 -17.88 -16.04
N PRO A 64 10.16 -18.57 -16.81
CA PRO A 64 11.24 -17.93 -17.58
C PRO A 64 10.74 -17.10 -18.78
N ALA A 65 9.42 -16.94 -18.95
CA ALA A 65 8.81 -16.34 -20.13
C ALA A 65 8.01 -15.07 -19.80
N GLY A 66 8.66 -13.91 -19.91
CA GLY A 66 8.04 -12.62 -20.22
C GLY A 66 6.88 -12.15 -19.32
N ASN A 67 6.13 -11.16 -19.82
CA ASN A 67 4.95 -10.63 -19.12
C ASN A 67 3.89 -11.73 -18.95
N SER A 68 3.34 -11.87 -17.75
CA SER A 68 2.18 -12.73 -17.51
C SER A 68 0.94 -12.08 -18.12
N LEU A 69 0.45 -12.65 -19.22
CA LEU A 69 -0.78 -12.22 -19.87
C LEU A 69 -1.93 -13.13 -19.44
N ARG A 70 -3.08 -12.54 -19.16
CA ARG A 70 -4.34 -13.26 -18.93
C ARG A 70 -5.05 -13.44 -20.27
N ASP A 71 -5.54 -14.64 -20.55
CA ASP A 71 -6.38 -14.90 -21.72
C ASP A 71 -7.69 -14.11 -21.67
N ASP A 72 -8.15 -13.62 -22.83
CA ASP A 72 -9.40 -12.88 -22.97
C ASP A 72 -10.63 -13.81 -23.00
N ASN A 73 -10.86 -14.48 -21.88
CA ASN A 73 -12.01 -15.34 -21.67
C ASN A 73 -13.02 -14.66 -20.74
N THR A 74 -14.31 -14.74 -21.09
CA THR A 74 -15.41 -14.24 -20.25
C THR A 74 -15.78 -15.25 -19.17
N ALA A 75 -15.82 -14.83 -17.92
CA ALA A 75 -16.33 -15.63 -16.80
C ALA A 75 -17.60 -15.00 -16.22
N PRO A 76 -18.61 -15.79 -15.79
CA PRO A 76 -19.82 -15.23 -15.19
C PRO A 76 -19.51 -14.56 -13.85
N SER A 77 -19.88 -13.28 -13.69
CA SER A 77 -19.71 -12.56 -12.42
C SER A 77 -20.77 -12.98 -11.41
N ARG A 78 -20.37 -13.65 -10.32
CA ARG A 78 -21.27 -14.02 -9.20
C ARG A 78 -21.10 -13.15 -7.95
N LEU A 79 -20.38 -12.04 -8.09
CA LEU A 79 -19.91 -11.25 -6.94
C LEU A 79 -20.91 -10.20 -6.46
N SER A 80 -21.90 -9.83 -7.27
CA SER A 80 -22.76 -8.66 -6.99
C SER A 80 -23.48 -8.75 -5.64
N GLU A 81 -24.11 -9.89 -5.33
CA GLU A 81 -24.82 -10.08 -4.05
C GLU A 81 -23.85 -10.13 -2.87
N THR A 82 -22.70 -10.80 -3.04
CA THR A 82 -21.66 -10.88 -2.00
C THR A 82 -21.09 -9.50 -1.66
N LEU A 83 -20.81 -8.69 -2.68
CA LEU A 83 -20.27 -7.33 -2.51
C LEU A 83 -21.29 -6.41 -1.83
N LEU A 84 -22.56 -6.46 -2.27
CA LEU A 84 -23.63 -5.65 -1.69
C LEU A 84 -23.93 -6.06 -0.24
N ALA A 85 -23.82 -7.35 0.10
CA ALA A 85 -23.99 -7.83 1.47
C ALA A 85 -22.88 -7.33 2.42
N SER A 86 -21.67 -7.10 1.90
CA SER A 86 -20.55 -6.52 2.67
C SER A 86 -20.54 -4.99 2.74
N SER A 87 -21.46 -4.31 2.05
CA SER A 87 -21.45 -2.85 2.00
C SER A 87 -21.95 -2.22 3.31
N PRO A 88 -21.31 -1.14 3.81
CA PRO A 88 -21.85 -0.35 4.92
C PRO A 88 -23.25 0.22 4.65
N GLU A 89 -23.47 0.72 3.42
CA GLU A 89 -24.75 1.28 2.99
C GLU A 89 -25.02 0.90 1.53
N ARG A 90 -26.29 0.60 1.20
CA ARG A 90 -26.69 0.25 -0.16
C ARG A 90 -28.06 0.80 -0.51
N GLU A 91 -28.22 1.22 -1.75
CA GLU A 91 -29.51 1.60 -2.34
C GLU A 91 -29.76 0.73 -3.57
N GLY A 92 -30.65 -0.27 -3.42
CA GLY A 92 -30.90 -1.26 -4.46
C GLY A 92 -29.63 -2.02 -4.85
N ARG A 93 -29.08 -1.70 -6.03
CA ARG A 93 -27.87 -2.30 -6.62
C ARG A 93 -26.62 -1.41 -6.51
N TYR A 94 -26.71 -0.29 -5.81
CA TYR A 94 -25.65 0.71 -5.71
C TYR A 94 -25.06 0.75 -4.29
N LEU A 95 -23.76 1.04 -4.22
CA LEU A 95 -23.07 1.41 -2.99
C LEU A 95 -23.32 2.90 -2.75
N VAL A 96 -23.79 3.25 -1.56
CA VAL A 96 -24.05 4.65 -1.21
C VAL A 96 -22.77 5.24 -0.62
N VAL A 97 -22.32 6.36 -1.18
CA VAL A 97 -21.17 7.13 -0.70
C VAL A 97 -21.51 8.63 -0.73
N PRO A 98 -20.86 9.46 0.09
CA PRO A 98 -20.98 10.91 -0.01
C PRO A 98 -20.66 11.40 -1.42
N ASN A 99 -21.38 12.43 -1.90
CA ASN A 99 -21.15 12.99 -3.22
C ASN A 99 -19.70 13.45 -3.38
N VAL A 100 -19.09 13.02 -4.49
CA VAL A 100 -17.77 13.51 -4.93
C VAL A 100 -18.00 14.76 -5.77
N LEU A 101 -17.49 15.90 -5.31
CA LEU A 101 -17.54 17.19 -5.99
C LEU A 101 -16.26 17.44 -6.78
#